data_AF-A0AA39WAE4-F1
#
_entry.id   AF-A0AA39WAE4-F1
#
_cell.length_a   1.000
_cell.length_b   1.000
_cell.length_c   1.000
_cell.angle_alpha   90.00
_cell.angle_beta   90.00
_cell.angle_gamma   90.00
#
_symmetry.space_group_name_H-M   'P 1'
#
loop_
_entity.id
_entity.type
_entity.pdbx_description
1 polymer ?
#
loop_
_entity_poly.entity_id
_entity_poly.type
_entity_poly.pdbx_seq_one_letter_code
_entity_poly.pdbx_strand_id
1 'polypeptide(L)'
;MGRADAARPIDDILSGISATLATITRFIRAVRVAHADLSAVTRELSDLRLLLELMRDDQGIPLLVQAQVLALLVDCGKILYRIQNVLAHCGDAAQWTSTGKVAVAGLRDGLEIMRRALGLVDEVVNLYVTVSASSVAEINALKSDISADVDWIRTQAASAEHGYKDTVPLLDTYLDAVVNCIETSTRNSPVELGDIEGRDDMMAQYVNECLLFEFLQVRY
;
A
#
# COMPACT_ATOMS: atom_id res chain seq x y z
N MET A 1 3.92 17.94 21.11
CA MET A 1 3.18 16.74 21.54
C MET A 1 1.91 16.67 20.70
N GLY A 2 1.98 15.94 19.58
CA GLY A 2 0.92 15.82 18.59
C GLY A 2 1.14 14.54 17.80
N ARG A 3 0.83 13.41 18.44
CA ARG A 3 0.76 12.08 17.83
C ARG A 3 -0.52 12.10 16.99
N ALA A 4 -0.43 12.50 15.73
CA ALA A 4 -1.56 12.50 14.82
C ALA A 4 -1.11 12.00 13.44
N ASP A 5 -1.67 10.95 12.86
CA ASP A 5 -2.37 9.79 13.42
C ASP A 5 -2.46 8.77 12.27
N ALA A 6 -1.33 8.25 11.75
CA ALA A 6 -1.41 7.25 10.66
C ALA A 6 -2.20 6.00 11.09
N ALA A 7 -2.30 5.74 12.40
CA ALA A 7 -3.14 4.71 12.99
C ALA A 7 -4.64 4.92 12.74
N ARG A 8 -5.16 6.16 12.74
CA ARG A 8 -6.60 6.40 12.54
C ARG A 8 -7.11 5.97 11.15
N PRO A 9 -6.48 6.39 10.03
CA PRO A 9 -6.83 5.90 8.71
C PRO A 9 -6.75 4.38 8.62
N ILE A 10 -5.73 3.75 9.19
CA ILE A 10 -5.61 2.28 9.18
C ILE A 10 -6.76 1.64 9.96
N ASP A 11 -7.06 2.11 11.17
CA ASP A 11 -8.16 1.59 12.00
C ASP A 11 -9.53 1.75 11.33
N ASP A 12 -9.76 2.86 10.64
CA ASP A 12 -10.97 3.11 9.85
C ASP A 12 -11.13 2.06 8.73
N ILE A 13 -10.04 1.74 8.04
CA ILE A 13 -10.04 0.70 7.00
C ILE A 13 -10.22 -0.69 7.61
N LEU A 14 -9.57 -1.02 8.72
CA LEU A 14 -9.76 -2.30 9.42
C LEU A 14 -11.22 -2.51 9.87
N SER A 15 -11.87 -1.45 10.34
CA SER A 15 -13.30 -1.44 10.65
C SER A 15 -14.15 -1.65 9.39
N GLY A 16 -13.82 -0.94 8.30
CA GLY A 16 -14.47 -1.10 7.00
C GLY A 16 -14.36 -2.52 6.43
N ILE A 17 -13.20 -3.17 6.56
CA ILE A 17 -12.99 -4.56 6.16
C ILE A 17 -13.92 -5.47 6.97
N SER A 18 -13.96 -5.31 8.29
CA SER A 18 -14.81 -6.12 9.17
C SER A 18 -16.30 -5.99 8.84
N ALA A 19 -16.77 -4.77 8.56
CA ALA A 19 -18.14 -4.51 8.13
C ALA A 19 -18.45 -5.13 6.74
N THR A 20 -17.49 -5.07 5.81
CA THR A 20 -17.60 -5.65 4.47
C THR A 20 -17.68 -7.17 4.52
N LEU A 21 -16.81 -7.82 5.29
CA LEU A 21 -16.81 -9.28 5.51
C LEU A 21 -18.14 -9.77 6.12
N ALA A 22 -18.70 -9.04 7.08
CA ALA A 22 -20.00 -9.34 7.65
C ALA A 22 -21.12 -9.23 6.60
N THR A 23 -21.04 -8.24 5.72
CA THR A 23 -21.99 -8.03 4.61
C THR A 23 -21.89 -9.13 3.56
N ILE A 24 -20.68 -9.51 3.16
CA ILE A 24 -20.42 -10.65 2.28
C ILE A 24 -21.02 -11.93 2.86
N THR A 25 -20.76 -12.21 4.14
CA THR A 25 -21.27 -13.42 4.81
C THR A 25 -22.80 -13.47 4.81
N ARG A 26 -23.47 -12.34 5.08
CA ARG A 26 -24.93 -12.23 5.00
C ARG A 26 -25.43 -12.45 3.57
N PHE A 27 -24.79 -11.81 2.59
CA PHE A 27 -25.17 -11.92 1.19
C PHE A 27 -25.04 -13.35 0.65
N ILE A 28 -23.92 -14.03 0.92
CA ILE A 28 -23.70 -15.43 0.53
C ILE A 28 -24.80 -16.36 1.07
N ARG A 29 -25.35 -16.08 2.25
CA ARG A 29 -26.44 -16.88 2.83
C ARG A 29 -27.74 -16.70 2.05
N ALA A 30 -28.00 -15.51 1.51
CA ALA A 30 -29.17 -15.20 0.71
C ALA A 30 -29.00 -15.60 -0.78
N VAL A 31 -27.81 -15.41 -1.34
CA VAL A 31 -27.49 -15.63 -2.76
C VAL A 31 -26.35 -16.64 -2.87
N ARG A 32 -26.68 -17.93 -2.73
CA ARG A 32 -25.69 -19.03 -2.63
C ARG A 32 -24.75 -19.13 -3.83
N VAL A 33 -25.23 -18.80 -5.03
CA VAL A 33 -24.44 -18.83 -6.27
C VAL A 33 -23.25 -17.86 -6.24
N ALA A 34 -23.28 -16.83 -5.37
CA ALA A 34 -22.21 -15.86 -5.23
C ALA A 34 -21.03 -16.35 -4.36
N HIS A 35 -21.15 -17.52 -3.72
CA HIS A 35 -20.16 -18.00 -2.76
C HIS A 35 -18.75 -18.09 -3.35
N ALA A 36 -18.58 -18.71 -4.52
CA ALA A 36 -17.27 -18.89 -5.13
C ALA A 36 -16.60 -17.55 -5.46
N ASP A 37 -17.35 -16.63 -6.07
CA ASP A 37 -16.87 -15.31 -6.44
C ASP A 37 -16.49 -14.48 -5.19
N LEU A 38 -17.32 -14.51 -4.15
CA LEU A 38 -17.10 -13.75 -2.91
C LEU A 38 -16.08 -14.38 -1.96
N SER A 39 -15.77 -15.67 -2.12
CA SER A 39 -14.68 -16.32 -1.37
C SER A 39 -13.33 -15.71 -1.76
N ALA A 40 -13.13 -15.40 -3.05
CA ALA A 40 -11.92 -14.72 -3.51
C ALA A 40 -11.81 -13.31 -2.92
N VAL A 41 -12.92 -12.56 -2.87
CA VAL A 41 -12.96 -11.23 -2.23
C VAL A 41 -12.65 -11.31 -0.73
N THR A 42 -13.21 -12.32 -0.04
CA THR A 42 -12.97 -12.57 1.38
C THR A 42 -11.49 -12.79 1.67
N ARG A 43 -10.80 -13.51 0.78
CA ARG A 43 -9.36 -13.74 0.87
C ARG A 43 -8.57 -12.45 0.72
N GLU A 44 -8.79 -11.67 -0.35
CA GLU A 44 -8.09 -10.39 -0.54
C GLU A 44 -8.31 -9.42 0.63
N LEU A 45 -9.53 -9.37 1.17
CA LEU A 45 -9.84 -8.56 2.36
C LEU A 45 -9.09 -9.03 3.62
N SER A 46 -8.87 -10.33 3.75
CA SER A 46 -8.12 -10.90 4.88
C SER A 46 -6.63 -10.62 4.75
N ASP A 47 -6.09 -10.76 3.53
CA ASP A 47 -4.69 -10.47 3.23
C ASP A 47 -4.39 -8.97 3.40
N LEU A 48 -5.30 -8.09 2.94
CA LEU A 48 -5.21 -6.65 3.18
C LEU A 48 -5.28 -6.31 4.67
N ARG A 49 -6.17 -6.96 5.43
CA ARG A 49 -6.26 -6.76 6.88
C ARG A 49 -4.93 -7.09 7.57
N LEU A 50 -4.32 -8.22 7.24
CA LEU A 50 -3.04 -8.63 7.81
C LEU A 50 -1.96 -7.60 7.52
N LEU A 51 -1.85 -7.17 6.26
CA LEU A 51 -0.90 -6.12 5.85
C LEU A 51 -1.10 -4.82 6.65
N LEU A 52 -2.35 -4.36 6.77
CA LEU A 52 -2.67 -3.14 7.51
C LEU A 52 -2.39 -3.28 9.02
N GLU A 53 -2.62 -4.45 9.61
CA GLU A 53 -2.27 -4.72 11.00
C GLU A 53 -0.75 -4.64 11.22
N LEU A 54 0.06 -5.12 10.27
CA LEU A 54 1.53 -4.98 10.30
C LEU A 54 1.96 -3.52 10.16
N MET A 55 1.42 -2.81 9.16
CA MET A 55 1.74 -1.40 8.92
C MET A 55 1.33 -0.48 10.07
N ARG A 56 0.27 -0.82 10.82
CA ARG A 56 -0.22 -0.02 11.95
C ARG A 56 0.85 0.19 13.02
N ASP A 57 1.68 -0.82 13.22
CA ASP A 57 2.70 -0.84 14.27
C ASP A 57 4.05 -0.32 13.78
N ASP A 58 4.21 -0.10 12.46
CA ASP A 58 5.46 0.36 11.85
C ASP A 58 5.59 1.89 11.88
N GLN A 59 6.73 2.38 12.35
CA GLN A 59 7.07 3.80 12.42
C GLN A 59 8.11 4.21 11.35
N GLY A 60 8.55 3.27 10.50
CA GLY A 60 9.64 3.45 9.54
C GLY A 60 9.25 3.97 8.16
N ILE A 61 7.98 4.27 7.91
CA ILE A 61 7.48 4.67 6.59
C ILE A 61 8.22 5.94 6.11
N PRO A 62 8.91 5.90 4.95
CA PRO A 62 9.64 7.06 4.43
C PRO A 62 8.70 8.24 4.13
N LEU A 63 9.14 9.46 4.46
CA LEU A 63 8.38 10.69 4.22
C LEU A 63 7.96 10.86 2.76
N LEU A 64 8.81 10.41 1.82
CA LEU A 64 8.58 10.50 0.38
C LEU A 64 7.30 9.79 -0.08
N VAL A 65 6.87 8.74 0.63
CA VAL A 65 5.69 7.95 0.28
C VAL A 65 4.52 8.13 1.26
N GLN A 66 4.73 8.78 2.40
CA GLN A 66 3.77 8.80 3.50
C GLN A 66 2.42 9.44 3.11
N ALA A 67 2.44 10.56 2.40
CA ALA A 67 1.22 11.24 1.96
C ALA A 67 0.41 10.39 0.96
N GLN A 68 1.12 9.69 0.07
CA GLN A 68 0.55 8.81 -0.93
C GLN A 68 -0.03 7.55 -0.29
N VAL A 69 0.62 6.99 0.73
CA VAL A 69 0.07 5.87 1.52
C VAL A 69 -1.27 6.24 2.15
N LEU A 70 -1.39 7.45 2.73
CA LEU A 70 -2.67 7.92 3.26
C LEU A 70 -3.76 8.02 2.18
N ALA A 71 -3.39 8.51 0.99
CA ALA A 71 -4.32 8.62 -0.13
C ALA A 71 -4.72 7.23 -0.67
N LEU A 72 -3.79 6.27 -0.69
CA LEU A 72 -4.08 4.88 -1.01
C LEU A 72 -5.08 4.26 0.00
N LEU A 73 -4.92 4.53 1.30
CA LEU A 73 -5.88 4.06 2.31
C LEU A 73 -7.29 4.62 2.06
N VAL A 74 -7.41 5.89 1.65
CA VAL A 74 -8.71 6.47 1.26
C VAL A 74 -9.33 5.71 0.09
N ASP A 75 -8.53 5.31 -0.90
CA ASP A 75 -9.01 4.53 -2.04
C ASP A 75 -9.43 3.11 -1.67
N CYS A 76 -8.72 2.46 -0.73
CA CYS A 76 -9.20 1.21 -0.12
C CYS A 76 -10.61 1.40 0.47
N GLY A 77 -10.84 2.49 1.20
CA GLY A 77 -12.16 2.82 1.76
C GLY A 77 -13.26 2.94 0.70
N LYS A 78 -12.95 3.58 -0.44
CA LYS A 78 -13.88 3.69 -1.58
C LYS A 78 -14.21 2.32 -2.18
N ILE A 79 -13.23 1.43 -2.32
CA ILE A 79 -13.46 0.07 -2.83
C ILE A 79 -14.38 -0.72 -1.88
N LEU A 80 -14.10 -0.69 -0.58
CA LEU A 80 -14.92 -1.34 0.44
C LEU A 80 -16.38 -0.86 0.40
N TYR A 81 -16.57 0.47 0.34
CA TYR A 81 -17.89 1.08 0.21
C TYR A 81 -18.62 0.59 -1.06
N ARG A 82 -17.92 0.54 -2.21
CA ARG A 82 -18.51 0.07 -3.47
C ARG A 82 -18.89 -1.40 -3.43
N ILE A 83 -18.09 -2.26 -2.79
CA ILE A 83 -18.46 -3.68 -2.59
C ILE A 83 -19.77 -3.75 -1.81
N GLN A 84 -19.86 -3.05 -0.67
CA GLN A 84 -21.09 -3.01 0.13
C GLN A 84 -22.28 -2.50 -0.69
N ASN A 85 -22.08 -1.47 -1.51
CA ASN A 85 -23.11 -0.90 -2.35
C ASN A 85 -23.62 -1.89 -3.41
N VAL A 86 -22.72 -2.62 -4.10
CA VAL A 86 -23.12 -3.65 -5.08
C VAL A 86 -23.91 -4.76 -4.40
N LEU A 87 -23.46 -5.23 -3.24
CA LEU A 87 -24.15 -6.28 -2.49
C LEU A 87 -25.52 -5.84 -1.96
N ALA A 88 -25.68 -4.56 -1.60
CA ALA A 88 -26.96 -4.01 -1.16
C ALA A 88 -27.99 -3.91 -2.31
N HIS A 89 -27.54 -3.70 -3.54
CA HIS A 89 -28.40 -3.55 -4.72
C HIS A 89 -28.66 -4.86 -5.48
N CYS A 90 -27.90 -5.91 -5.19
CA CYS A 90 -28.21 -7.25 -5.68
C CYS A 90 -29.14 -7.95 -4.66
N GLY A 91 -30.41 -8.13 -4.99
CA GLY A 91 -31.37 -8.81 -4.12
C GLY A 91 -31.45 -10.33 -4.32
N ASP A 92 -31.02 -10.81 -5.48
CA ASP A 92 -31.21 -12.20 -5.88
C ASP A 92 -30.09 -12.76 -6.79
N ALA A 93 -30.22 -14.03 -7.15
CA ALA A 93 -29.27 -14.76 -7.99
C ALA A 93 -29.22 -14.25 -9.45
N ALA A 94 -30.32 -13.72 -9.98
CA ALA A 94 -30.38 -13.22 -11.35
C ALA A 94 -29.61 -11.90 -11.48
N GLN A 95 -29.82 -10.97 -10.54
CA GLN A 95 -29.08 -9.71 -10.46
C GLN A 95 -27.59 -9.94 -10.16
N TRP A 96 -27.28 -10.91 -9.30
CA TRP A 96 -25.88 -11.31 -9.08
C TRP A 96 -25.21 -11.78 -10.37
N THR A 97 -25.85 -12.71 -11.08
CA THR A 97 -25.24 -13.34 -12.27
C THR A 97 -25.10 -12.36 -13.44
N SER A 98 -26.06 -11.45 -13.60
CA SER A 98 -26.08 -10.49 -14.73
C SER A 98 -25.22 -9.25 -14.51
N THR A 99 -25.05 -8.79 -13.27
CA THR A 99 -24.36 -7.52 -12.99
C THR A 99 -23.45 -7.58 -11.77
N GLY A 100 -23.93 -8.10 -10.64
CA GLY A 100 -23.20 -8.07 -9.37
C GLY A 100 -21.83 -8.74 -9.45
N LYS A 101 -21.75 -9.90 -10.11
CA LYS A 101 -20.52 -10.68 -10.27
C LYS A 101 -19.42 -9.89 -10.98
N VAL A 102 -19.72 -9.28 -12.13
CA VAL A 102 -18.74 -8.52 -12.91
C VAL A 102 -18.28 -7.28 -12.16
N ALA A 103 -19.22 -6.56 -11.54
CA ALA A 103 -18.89 -5.39 -10.74
C ALA A 103 -17.98 -5.72 -9.54
N VAL A 104 -18.28 -6.80 -8.80
CA VAL A 104 -17.44 -7.24 -7.68
C VAL A 104 -16.08 -7.78 -8.15
N ALA A 105 -16.00 -8.43 -9.32
CA ALA A 105 -14.73 -8.87 -9.88
C ALA A 105 -13.79 -7.69 -10.15
N GLY A 106 -14.26 -6.60 -10.78
CA GLY A 106 -13.44 -5.40 -10.99
C GLY A 106 -13.02 -4.73 -9.67
N LEU A 107 -13.88 -4.75 -8.64
CA LEU A 107 -13.52 -4.24 -7.32
C LEU A 107 -12.49 -5.12 -6.61
N ARG A 108 -12.52 -6.44 -6.81
CA ARG A 108 -11.51 -7.37 -6.30
C ARG A 108 -10.14 -7.08 -6.92
N ASP A 109 -10.09 -6.87 -8.23
CA ASP A 109 -8.83 -6.55 -8.92
C ASP A 109 -8.25 -5.23 -8.38
N GLY A 110 -9.11 -4.25 -8.07
CA GLY A 110 -8.72 -3.04 -7.35
C GLY A 110 -8.17 -3.29 -5.94
N LEU A 111 -8.76 -4.21 -5.16
CA LEU A 111 -8.22 -4.61 -3.86
C LEU A 111 -6.82 -5.22 -3.99
N GLU A 112 -6.59 -6.07 -5.00
CA GLU A 112 -5.29 -6.71 -5.21
C GLU A 112 -4.22 -5.66 -5.54
N ILE A 113 -4.53 -4.74 -6.47
CA ILE A 113 -3.66 -3.60 -6.81
C ILE A 113 -3.30 -2.82 -5.55
N MET A 114 -4.28 -2.50 -4.71
CA MET A 114 -4.08 -1.69 -3.51
C MET A 114 -3.30 -2.41 -2.42
N ARG A 115 -3.57 -3.70 -2.23
CA ARG A 115 -2.82 -4.54 -1.30
C ARG A 115 -1.35 -4.61 -1.71
N ARG A 116 -1.05 -4.83 -2.99
CA ARG A 116 0.34 -4.84 -3.46
C ARG A 116 1.00 -3.48 -3.34
N ALA A 117 0.31 -2.41 -3.74
CA ALA A 117 0.82 -1.05 -3.62
C ALA A 117 1.18 -0.72 -2.17
N LEU A 118 0.30 -1.01 -1.20
CA LEU A 118 0.60 -0.84 0.23
C LEU A 118 1.72 -1.78 0.72
N GLY A 119 1.83 -2.98 0.16
CA GLY A 119 2.91 -3.94 0.47
C GLY A 119 4.30 -3.40 0.14
N LEU A 120 4.42 -2.60 -0.93
CA LEU A 120 5.69 -1.94 -1.29
C LEU A 120 6.24 -1.04 -0.18
N VAL A 121 5.39 -0.56 0.75
CA VAL A 121 5.86 0.22 1.91
C VAL A 121 6.78 -0.63 2.78
N ASP A 122 6.35 -1.85 3.12
CA ASP A 122 7.13 -2.78 3.95
C ASP A 122 8.42 -3.20 3.23
N GLU A 123 8.35 -3.42 1.91
CA GLU A 123 9.53 -3.76 1.11
C GLU A 123 10.55 -2.61 1.05
N VAL A 124 10.09 -1.37 0.93
CA VAL A 124 10.96 -0.18 0.95
C VAL A 124 11.57 0.02 2.34
N VAL A 125 10.80 -0.16 3.42
CA VAL A 125 11.33 -0.11 4.79
C VAL A 125 12.40 -1.20 4.97
N ASN A 126 12.10 -2.43 4.54
CA ASN A 126 13.03 -3.54 4.58
C ASN A 126 14.29 -3.29 3.72
N LEU A 127 14.17 -2.59 2.59
CA LEU A 127 15.30 -2.17 1.77
C LEU A 127 16.25 -1.26 2.56
N TYR A 128 15.74 -0.23 3.24
CA TYR A 128 16.57 0.67 4.04
C TYR A 128 17.29 -0.06 5.18
N VAL A 129 16.63 -1.04 5.83
CA VAL A 129 17.27 -1.88 6.86
C VAL A 129 18.35 -2.77 6.23
N THR A 130 18.04 -3.45 5.12
CA THR A 130 18.92 -4.38 4.40
C THR A 130 20.18 -3.68 3.89
N VAL A 131 20.05 -2.45 3.38
CA VAL A 131 21.19 -1.65 2.87
C VAL A 131 22.28 -1.46 3.93
N SER A 132 21.92 -1.42 5.21
CA SER A 132 22.86 -1.24 6.32
C SER A 132 23.57 -2.53 6.77
N ALA A 133 22.99 -3.70 6.49
CA ALA A 133 23.38 -4.97 7.13
C ALA A 133 23.76 -6.10 6.15
N SER A 134 23.40 -5.97 4.88
CA SER A 134 23.44 -7.08 3.91
C SER A 134 24.42 -6.86 2.75
N SER A 135 24.59 -7.90 1.93
CA SER A 135 25.43 -7.85 0.74
C SER A 135 24.81 -7.02 -0.38
N VAL A 136 25.65 -6.52 -1.30
CA VAL A 136 25.18 -5.80 -2.50
C VAL A 136 24.29 -6.69 -3.38
N ALA A 137 24.53 -8.01 -3.39
CA ALA A 137 23.71 -8.96 -4.14
C ALA A 137 22.28 -9.07 -3.58
N GLU A 138 22.13 -9.15 -2.25
CA GLU A 138 20.82 -9.19 -1.58
C GLU A 138 20.06 -7.87 -1.78
N ILE A 139 20.76 -6.73 -1.66
CA ILE A 139 20.17 -5.41 -1.94
C ILE A 139 19.63 -5.38 -3.37
N ASN A 140 20.43 -5.78 -4.37
CA ASN A 140 20.01 -5.76 -5.77
C ASN A 140 18.86 -6.73 -6.06
N ALA A 141 18.80 -7.89 -5.40
CA ALA A 141 17.68 -8.81 -5.52
C ALA A 141 16.39 -8.16 -5.02
N LEU A 142 16.40 -7.56 -3.83
CA LEU A 142 15.24 -6.87 -3.28
C LEU A 142 14.80 -5.69 -4.17
N LYS A 143 15.73 -4.90 -4.69
CA LYS A 143 15.41 -3.83 -5.65
C LYS A 143 14.72 -4.37 -6.91
N SER A 144 15.18 -5.52 -7.41
CA SER A 144 14.59 -6.19 -8.57
C SER A 144 13.17 -6.67 -8.27
N ASP A 145 12.93 -7.23 -7.09
CA ASP A 145 11.61 -7.70 -6.67
C ASP A 145 10.61 -6.53 -6.54
N ILE A 146 11.01 -5.45 -5.86
CA ILE A 146 10.19 -4.22 -5.74
C ILE A 146 9.87 -3.66 -7.14
N SER A 147 10.86 -3.62 -8.05
CA SER A 147 10.66 -3.11 -9.41
C SER A 147 9.68 -3.97 -10.20
N ALA A 148 9.76 -5.30 -10.06
CA ALA A 148 8.84 -6.21 -10.72
C ALA A 148 7.39 -6.04 -10.22
N ASP A 149 7.19 -5.81 -8.92
CA ASP A 149 5.87 -5.55 -8.37
C ASP A 149 5.33 -4.17 -8.79
N VAL A 150 6.17 -3.14 -8.88
CA VAL A 150 5.81 -1.84 -9.46
C VAL A 150 5.29 -2.00 -10.90
N ASP A 151 6.01 -2.75 -11.74
CA ASP A 151 5.63 -2.99 -13.14
C ASP A 151 4.33 -3.79 -13.25
N TRP A 152 4.15 -4.78 -12.37
CA TRP A 152 2.90 -5.54 -12.29
C TRP A 152 1.72 -4.62 -11.92
N ILE A 153 1.89 -3.75 -10.91
CA ILE A 153 0.84 -2.83 -10.46
C ILE A 153 0.43 -1.89 -11.60
N ARG A 154 1.41 -1.29 -12.30
CA ARG A 154 1.13 -0.41 -13.45
C ARG A 154 0.36 -1.14 -14.55
N THR A 155 0.80 -2.34 -14.89
CA THR A 155 0.16 -3.16 -15.94
C THR A 155 -1.29 -3.51 -15.60
N GLN A 156 -1.54 -3.90 -14.34
CA GLN A 156 -2.88 -4.26 -13.88
C GLN A 156 -3.79 -3.04 -13.74
N ALA A 157 -3.27 -1.92 -13.23
CA ALA A 157 -4.03 -0.67 -13.12
C ALA A 157 -4.45 -0.13 -14.49
N ALA A 158 -3.58 -0.24 -15.51
CA ALA A 158 -3.91 0.14 -16.89
C ALA A 158 -4.98 -0.76 -17.52
N SER A 159 -5.03 -2.04 -17.12
CA SER A 159 -5.97 -3.05 -17.64
C SER A 159 -7.32 -3.05 -16.92
N ALA A 160 -7.44 -2.34 -15.78
CA ALA A 160 -8.66 -2.32 -14.98
C ALA A 160 -9.79 -1.51 -15.67
N GLU A 161 -10.63 -2.21 -16.43
CA GLU A 161 -11.87 -1.65 -16.96
C GLU A 161 -12.93 -1.53 -15.84
N HIS A 162 -13.35 -0.30 -15.54
CA HIS A 162 -14.46 0.03 -14.62
C HIS A 162 -14.17 -0.17 -13.13
N GLY A 163 -13.66 0.90 -12.50
CA GLY A 163 -13.63 1.02 -11.05
C GLY A 163 -12.52 1.92 -10.53
N TYR A 164 -11.44 2.09 -11.30
CA TYR A 164 -10.20 2.66 -10.76
C TYR A 164 -9.64 3.86 -11.53
N LYS A 165 -10.41 4.45 -12.46
CA LYS A 165 -9.88 5.49 -13.36
C LYS A 165 -9.48 6.79 -12.64
N ASP A 166 -10.16 7.14 -11.55
CA ASP A 166 -9.89 8.39 -10.82
C ASP A 166 -8.65 8.31 -9.92
N THR A 167 -8.13 7.11 -9.68
CA THR A 167 -7.06 6.81 -8.71
C THR A 167 -5.73 6.48 -9.39
N VAL A 168 -5.72 6.30 -10.72
CA VAL A 168 -4.51 6.03 -11.52
C VAL A 168 -3.43 7.11 -11.38
N PRO A 169 -3.72 8.42 -11.47
CA PRO A 169 -2.66 9.44 -11.41
C PRO A 169 -1.94 9.50 -10.04
N LEU A 170 -2.69 9.23 -8.97
CA LEU A 170 -2.15 9.17 -7.62
C LEU A 170 -1.29 7.91 -7.44
N LEU A 171 -1.75 6.78 -7.95
CA LEU A 171 -1.01 5.52 -7.92
C LEU A 171 0.31 5.63 -8.68
N ASP A 172 0.32 6.25 -9.86
CA ASP A 172 1.56 6.48 -10.62
C ASP A 172 2.55 7.36 -9.83
N THR A 173 2.06 8.45 -9.23
CA THR A 173 2.89 9.31 -8.37
C THR A 173 3.50 8.55 -7.19
N TYR A 174 2.73 7.65 -6.58
CA TYR A 174 3.22 6.77 -5.52
C TYR A 174 4.30 5.81 -6.02
N LEU A 175 4.07 5.15 -7.14
CA LEU A 175 5.01 4.18 -7.69
C LEU A 175 6.32 4.85 -8.14
N ASP A 176 6.26 6.07 -8.66
CA ASP A 176 7.46 6.87 -8.98
C ASP A 176 8.25 7.21 -7.70
N ALA A 177 7.56 7.54 -6.60
CA ALA A 177 8.20 7.75 -5.31
C ALA A 177 8.88 6.47 -4.78
N VAL A 178 8.25 5.30 -4.94
CA VAL A 178 8.84 4.00 -4.60
C VAL A 178 10.10 3.73 -5.45
N VAL A 179 10.04 3.94 -6.76
CA VAL A 179 11.20 3.78 -7.64
C VAL A 179 12.34 4.71 -7.21
N ASN A 180 12.04 5.96 -6.85
CA ASN A 180 13.04 6.89 -6.35
C ASN A 180 13.69 6.41 -5.03
N CYS A 181 12.91 5.83 -4.10
CA CYS A 181 13.46 5.18 -2.90
C CYS A 181 14.45 4.06 -3.25
N ILE A 182 14.14 3.23 -4.24
CA ILE A 182 15.00 2.13 -4.72
C ILE A 182 16.30 2.70 -5.32
N GLU A 183 16.21 3.71 -6.18
CA GLU A 183 17.35 4.28 -6.89
C GLU A 183 18.34 4.98 -5.93
N THR A 184 17.81 5.70 -4.93
CA THR A 184 18.61 6.44 -3.95
C THR A 184 19.20 5.58 -2.84
N SER A 185 18.66 4.36 -2.64
CA SER A 185 19.16 3.40 -1.65
C SER A 185 20.55 2.87 -2.04
N THR A 186 21.62 3.44 -1.50
CA THR A 186 23.00 2.97 -1.72
C THR A 186 23.63 2.45 -0.44
N ARG A 187 24.44 1.38 -0.57
CA ARG A 187 25.29 0.93 0.54
C ARG A 187 26.38 1.98 0.73
N ASN A 188 26.27 2.82 1.75
CA ASN A 188 27.40 3.65 2.17
C ASN A 188 28.60 2.73 2.39
N SER A 189 29.66 2.96 1.63
CA SER A 189 30.94 2.24 1.72
C SER A 189 31.41 2.22 3.19
N PRO A 190 32.09 1.17 3.68
CA PRO A 190 32.69 1.23 5.00
C PRO A 190 33.70 2.37 4.98
N VAL A 191 33.41 3.42 5.76
CA VAL A 191 34.46 4.31 6.26
C VAL A 191 35.44 3.39 6.98
N GLU A 192 36.65 3.24 6.44
CA GLU A 192 37.74 2.62 7.17
C GLU A 192 37.78 3.25 8.55
N LEU A 193 37.69 2.42 9.60
CA LEU A 193 37.78 2.82 10.99
C LEU A 193 39.16 3.46 11.25
N GLY A 194 39.27 4.74 10.93
CA GLY A 194 40.26 5.66 11.45
C GLY A 194 39.55 6.61 12.40
N ASP A 195 39.71 6.34 13.69
CA ASP A 195 39.46 7.19 14.84
C ASP A 195 38.00 7.62 15.14
N ILE A 196 37.52 7.01 16.23
CA ILE A 196 36.20 7.15 16.84
C ILE A 196 36.24 8.32 17.83
N GLU A 197 35.91 9.53 17.38
CA GLU A 197 35.47 10.63 18.26
C GLU A 197 34.75 11.69 17.40
N GLY A 198 33.41 11.68 17.42
CA GLY A 198 32.59 12.66 16.66
C GLY A 198 31.31 12.13 16.01
N ARG A 199 30.94 10.85 16.23
CA ARG A 199 29.83 10.19 15.53
C ARG A 199 28.42 10.70 15.89
N ASP A 200 28.28 11.41 17.01
CA ASP A 200 27.00 12.01 17.41
C ASP A 200 26.69 13.30 16.63
N ASP A 201 27.71 14.02 16.15
CA ASP A 201 27.50 15.22 15.32
C ASP A 201 27.14 14.86 13.87
N MET A 202 27.65 13.75 13.33
CA MET A 202 27.43 13.38 11.93
C MET A 202 25.99 12.91 11.65
N MET A 203 25.36 12.20 12.59
CA MET A 203 23.94 11.82 12.46
C MET A 203 23.02 13.03 12.64
N ALA A 204 23.39 13.99 13.49
CA ALA A 204 22.68 15.26 13.60
C ALA A 204 22.83 16.09 12.30
N GLN A 205 23.99 16.05 11.65
CA GLN A 205 24.25 16.77 10.41
C GLN A 205 23.51 16.17 9.21
N TYR A 206 23.42 14.83 9.12
CA TYR A 206 22.68 14.15 8.04
C TYR A 206 21.17 14.35 8.14
N VAL A 207 20.61 14.29 9.36
CA VAL A 207 19.19 14.61 9.60
C VAL A 207 18.91 16.08 9.30
N ASN A 208 19.85 16.98 9.62
CA ASN A 208 19.69 18.41 9.35
C ASN A 208 19.84 18.75 7.85
N GLU A 209 20.68 18.04 7.11
CA GLU A 209 20.81 18.21 5.64
C GLU A 209 19.57 17.68 4.89
N CYS A 210 18.98 16.57 5.34
CA CYS A 210 17.70 16.09 4.80
C CYS A 210 16.55 17.08 5.08
N LEU A 211 16.51 17.69 6.27
CA LEU A 211 15.49 18.71 6.62
C LEU A 211 15.73 20.07 5.94
N LEU A 212 16.99 20.43 5.65
CA LEU A 212 17.35 21.66 4.91
C LEU A 212 16.96 21.58 3.43
N PHE A 213 17.02 20.39 2.82
CA PHE A 213 16.56 20.19 1.44
C PHE A 213 15.04 20.37 1.31
N GLU A 214 14.26 19.92 2.29
CA GLU A 214 12.81 20.15 2.34
C GLU A 214 12.45 21.62 2.60
N PHE A 215 13.21 22.34 3.44
CA PHE A 215 12.94 23.77 3.71
C PHE A 215 13.27 24.70 2.53
N LEU A 216 14.18 24.30 1.64
CA LEU A 216 14.54 25.10 0.45
C LEU A 216 13.59 24.89 -0.74
N GLN A 217 12.84 23.78 -0.79
CA GLN A 217 11.81 23.56 -1.83
C GLN A 217 10.45 24.22 -1.51
N VAL A 218 10.22 24.70 -0.28
CA VAL A 218 8.97 25.38 0.11
C VAL A 218 9.05 26.91 -0.05
N ARG A 219 10.18 27.45 -0.56
CA ARG A 219 10.39 28.91 -0.64
C ARG A 219 10.74 29.51 -2.01
N TYR A 220 10.41 28.83 -3.11
CA TYR A 220 10.34 29.45 -4.43
C TYR A 220 9.06 29.08 -5.17
#